data_AF-A0A3D1UQU5-F1
#
_entry.id   AF-A0A3D1UQU5-F1
#
_cell.length_a   1.000
_cell.length_b   1.000
_cell.length_c   1.000
_cell.angle_alpha   90.00
_cell.angle_beta   90.00
_cell.angle_gamma   90.00
#
_symmetry.space_group_name_H-M   'P 1'
#
loop_
_entity.id
_entity.type
_entity.pdbx_description
1 polymer ?
#
loop_
_entity_poly.entity_id
_entity_poly.type
_entity_poly.pdbx_seq_one_letter_code
_entity_poly.pdbx_strand_id
1 'polypeptide(L)'
;MLQEINADGLRLSAGIGGGMKVRILLTAVFFSASVMLQAAPFDLADSFDKEGTLFEKLTPANLQNNSILKAGSCFKWLSYKRDAARYQALRRKNITFFSEVVPEAIVRFKDGKLNRVYISVYNKGDSEPITDEKDFELKIEALAKKLSEKTGVRSQENQRRLGSRAKVKMRVWNTPVLSYQLRWSSSDKDFFLAEYILVTIERSQGAGENNTVVGKVEKSASQLSANVKKTPANDVYIDGIPMVDQGAKGYCVPAVVERIMKYYGSDDITQHTIAQIAGTSNRGTNAEEMYNSLKRISNRLGCRLNSHYSFLDDIRDFRSFMDRYNGIARKNKAPTVKIVTRGDTVFVGETLRNCKPDLFEKARMDDKREFKKFKKRVHDFIDKGIPVIWCVPGHMRMIIGYNDSDSTIVFSDTWGAKYEFQKMKMDKAWAMTQAMYTLEPRKK
;
A
#
# COMPACT_ATOMS: atom_id res chain seq x y z
N MET A 1 -10.25 4.84 -21.44
CA MET A 1 -9.22 5.27 -20.48
C MET A 1 -8.32 4.07 -20.13
N LEU A 2 -7.75 3.46 -21.17
CA LEU A 2 -6.87 2.30 -21.15
C LEU A 2 -5.98 2.44 -22.38
N GLN A 3 -5.00 3.33 -22.28
CA GLN A 3 -3.88 3.44 -23.20
C GLN A 3 -2.93 4.43 -22.56
N GLU A 4 -1.90 3.92 -21.91
CA GLU A 4 -0.55 4.43 -21.98
C GLU A 4 0.34 3.47 -21.20
N ILE A 5 1.61 3.45 -21.59
CA ILE A 5 2.68 2.56 -21.11
C ILE A 5 2.74 1.23 -21.87
N ASN A 6 3.38 1.25 -23.05
CA ASN A 6 4.68 0.60 -23.13
C ASN A 6 5.49 0.89 -24.40
N ALA A 7 6.80 0.87 -24.16
CA ALA A 7 7.89 0.42 -25.02
C ALA A 7 8.60 1.44 -25.91
N ASP A 8 9.84 1.70 -25.47
CA ASP A 8 11.01 2.12 -26.22
C ASP A 8 11.13 1.50 -27.61
N GLY A 9 11.59 2.31 -28.55
CA GLY A 9 11.97 1.89 -29.89
C GLY A 9 12.95 2.88 -30.51
N LEU A 10 14.18 2.93 -30.00
CA LEU A 10 15.29 3.52 -30.76
C LEU A 10 15.55 2.63 -31.99
N ARG A 11 15.17 3.11 -33.17
CA ARG A 11 15.66 2.59 -34.46
C ARG A 11 16.77 3.52 -34.96
N LEU A 12 18.00 3.03 -34.96
CA LEU A 12 19.11 3.61 -35.72
C LEU A 12 19.02 3.09 -37.16
N SER A 13 18.69 3.97 -38.12
CA SER A 13 18.83 3.69 -39.55
C SER A 13 20.22 4.14 -40.02
N ALA A 14 21.00 3.19 -40.53
CA ALA A 14 22.22 3.47 -41.29
C ALA A 14 21.84 4.05 -42.66
N GLY A 15 22.35 5.24 -42.97
CA GLY A 15 22.27 5.87 -44.27
C GLY A 15 23.67 6.31 -44.70
N ILE A 16 24.20 5.65 -45.73
CA ILE A 16 25.47 5.94 -46.39
C ILE A 16 25.26 7.18 -47.27
N GLY A 17 26.17 8.16 -47.19
CA GLY A 17 26.24 9.20 -48.22
C GLY A 17 27.08 10.42 -47.86
N GLY A 18 28.13 10.64 -48.66
CA GLY A 18 28.58 11.99 -49.03
C GLY A 18 29.57 12.67 -48.09
N GLY A 19 30.85 12.63 -48.47
CA GLY A 19 31.90 13.41 -47.82
C GLY A 19 31.66 14.91 -47.95
N MET A 20 31.85 15.64 -46.84
CA MET A 20 32.05 17.08 -46.87
C MET A 20 33.01 17.46 -45.73
N LYS A 21 34.12 18.12 -46.11
CA LYS A 21 35.18 18.57 -45.20
C LYS A 21 34.63 19.57 -44.19
N VAL A 22 34.55 19.20 -42.92
CA VAL A 22 34.20 20.10 -41.82
C VAL A 22 35.49 20.64 -41.20
N ARG A 23 35.66 21.96 -41.26
CA ARG A 23 36.71 22.71 -40.57
C ARG A 23 36.55 22.53 -39.06
N ILE A 24 37.59 22.06 -38.40
CA ILE A 24 37.69 21.97 -36.93
C ILE A 24 37.82 23.40 -36.41
N LEU A 25 36.73 23.95 -35.87
CA LEU A 25 36.76 25.12 -35.00
C LEU A 25 36.83 24.58 -33.57
N LEU A 26 38.01 24.62 -32.96
CA LEU A 26 38.23 24.30 -31.55
C LEU A 26 37.51 25.35 -30.70
N THR A 27 36.22 25.12 -30.46
CA THR A 27 35.47 25.85 -29.44
C THR A 27 35.76 25.14 -28.14
N ALA A 28 36.55 25.77 -27.27
CA ALA A 28 36.77 25.28 -25.92
C ALA A 28 35.42 25.24 -25.19
N VAL A 29 34.76 24.08 -25.21
CA VAL A 29 33.62 23.80 -24.35
C VAL A 29 34.20 23.69 -22.95
N PHE A 30 34.09 24.76 -22.17
CA PHE A 30 34.15 24.66 -20.73
C PHE A 30 33.00 23.73 -20.33
N PHE A 31 33.31 22.44 -20.13
CA PHE A 31 32.49 21.59 -19.27
C PHE A 31 32.59 22.22 -17.89
N SER A 32 31.65 23.11 -17.57
CA SER A 32 31.30 23.34 -16.18
C SER A 32 30.80 22.00 -15.68
N ALA A 33 31.70 21.19 -15.13
CA ALA A 33 31.36 20.11 -14.24
C ALA A 33 30.62 20.79 -13.09
N SER A 34 29.30 20.92 -13.25
CA SER A 34 28.41 21.13 -12.14
C SER A 34 28.51 19.84 -11.35
N VAL A 35 29.54 19.76 -10.49
CA VAL A 35 29.50 18.86 -9.35
C VAL A 35 28.25 19.30 -8.62
N MET A 36 27.15 18.59 -8.86
CA MET A 36 25.98 18.69 -8.01
C MET A 36 26.51 18.29 -6.64
N LEU A 37 26.83 19.30 -5.83
CA LEU A 37 27.21 19.13 -4.44
C LEU A 37 25.98 18.51 -3.80
N GLN A 38 25.96 17.17 -3.73
CA GLN A 38 24.87 16.45 -3.11
C GLN A 38 24.92 16.87 -1.64
N ALA A 39 23.92 17.64 -1.22
CA ALA A 39 23.82 18.11 0.16
C ALA A 39 24.06 16.92 1.10
N ALA A 40 24.85 17.13 2.15
CA ALA A 40 25.16 16.08 3.12
C ALA A 40 23.85 15.40 3.57
N PRO A 41 23.81 14.05 3.63
CA PRO A 41 22.61 13.35 4.06
C PRO A 41 22.16 13.83 5.44
N PHE A 42 20.86 14.04 5.62
CA PHE A 42 20.30 14.35 6.92
C PHE A 42 20.01 13.05 7.66
N ASP A 43 20.58 12.89 8.85
CA ASP A 43 20.32 11.72 9.69
C ASP A 43 19.09 11.93 10.56
N LEU A 44 18.07 11.08 10.40
CA LEU A 44 16.87 11.13 11.22
C LEU A 44 17.17 10.90 12.70
N ALA A 45 18.24 10.18 13.04
CA ALA A 45 18.61 9.95 14.43
C ALA A 45 18.95 11.26 15.17
N ASP A 46 19.36 12.31 14.46
CA ASP A 46 19.66 13.63 15.03
C ASP A 46 18.39 14.38 15.46
N SER A 47 17.22 13.97 14.97
CA SER A 47 15.94 14.58 15.35
C SER A 47 15.41 14.10 16.70
N PHE A 48 16.00 13.06 17.29
CA PHE A 48 15.51 12.45 18.54
C PHE A 48 16.49 12.73 19.68
N ASP A 49 16.10 13.57 20.64
CA ASP A 49 16.83 13.82 21.87
C ASP A 49 16.21 13.06 23.06
N LYS A 50 16.80 13.19 24.25
CA LYS A 50 16.34 12.47 25.45
C LYS A 50 15.05 13.07 26.01
N GLU A 51 14.82 14.34 25.72
CA GLU A 51 13.68 15.14 26.13
C GLU A 51 12.46 14.93 25.22
N GLY A 52 12.63 14.26 24.09
CA GLY A 52 11.57 14.03 23.12
C GLY A 52 11.05 15.33 22.49
N THR A 53 11.93 16.33 22.32
CA THR A 53 11.59 17.68 21.85
C THR A 53 10.88 17.65 20.50
N LEU A 54 11.28 16.73 19.61
CA LEU A 54 10.59 16.57 18.32
C LEU A 54 9.10 16.25 18.50
N PHE A 55 8.75 15.37 19.44
CA PHE A 55 7.36 15.01 19.72
C PHE A 55 6.55 16.15 20.33
N GLU A 56 7.21 17.16 20.93
CA GLU A 56 6.55 18.35 21.47
C GLU A 56 6.34 19.41 20.41
N LYS A 57 7.37 19.64 19.59
CA LYS A 57 7.45 20.81 18.71
C LYS A 57 7.02 20.52 17.29
N LEU A 58 7.07 19.26 16.82
CA LEU A 58 6.63 18.92 15.46
C LEU A 58 5.10 18.88 15.39
N THR A 59 4.54 19.69 14.49
CA THR A 59 3.11 19.77 14.22
C THR A 59 2.86 19.65 12.71
N PRO A 60 1.63 19.36 12.28
CA PRO A 60 1.31 19.37 10.85
C PRO A 60 1.61 20.72 10.17
N ALA A 61 1.46 21.83 10.89
CA ALA A 61 1.68 23.17 10.35
C ALA A 61 3.15 23.46 10.06
N ASN A 62 4.08 22.92 10.86
CA ASN A 62 5.50 23.21 10.73
C ASN A 62 6.32 22.07 10.12
N LEU A 63 5.72 20.95 9.71
CA LEU A 63 6.45 19.79 9.17
C LEU A 63 7.52 20.18 8.14
N GLN A 64 7.17 21.00 7.15
CA GLN A 64 8.05 21.31 6.03
C GLN A 64 9.27 22.18 6.42
N ASN A 65 9.14 22.99 7.47
CA ASN A 65 10.12 24.00 7.89
C ASN A 65 10.54 23.84 9.36
N ASN A 66 10.44 22.62 9.90
CA ASN A 66 10.75 22.36 11.30
C ASN A 66 12.26 22.44 11.55
N SER A 67 12.67 23.11 12.63
CA SER A 67 14.10 23.30 12.95
C SER A 67 14.80 22.03 13.47
N ILE A 68 14.03 21.05 13.98
CA ILE A 68 14.54 19.76 14.48
C ILE A 68 14.53 18.75 13.34
N LEU A 69 13.38 18.52 12.70
CA LEU A 69 13.28 17.69 11.51
C LEU A 69 13.62 18.50 10.25
N LYS A 70 14.92 18.78 10.04
CA LYS A 70 15.40 19.61 8.92
C LYS A 70 15.08 18.99 7.55
N ALA A 71 14.91 17.68 7.48
CA ALA A 71 14.46 16.98 6.27
C ALA A 71 12.94 17.02 6.05
N GLY A 72 12.19 17.82 6.81
CA GLY A 72 10.73 17.89 6.74
C GLY A 72 10.18 18.20 5.34
N SER A 73 10.91 18.97 4.53
CA SER A 73 10.59 19.27 3.14
C SER A 73 10.60 18.05 2.20
N CYS A 74 11.22 16.95 2.63
CA CYS A 74 11.25 15.69 1.88
C CYS A 74 10.03 14.80 2.14
N PHE A 75 9.19 15.16 3.13
CA PHE A 75 7.97 14.41 3.47
C PHE A 75 6.77 14.95 2.69
N LYS A 76 6.00 14.04 2.09
CA LYS A 76 4.76 14.35 1.38
C LYS A 76 3.55 13.91 2.20
N TRP A 77 2.53 14.76 2.27
CA TRP A 77 1.29 14.44 2.97
C TRP A 77 0.58 13.23 2.36
N LEU A 78 0.17 12.30 3.23
CA LEU A 78 -0.56 11.10 2.82
C LEU A 78 -2.07 11.34 2.73
N SER A 79 -2.60 12.36 3.40
CA SER A 79 -4.03 12.70 3.44
C SER A 79 -4.23 14.21 3.38
N TYR A 80 -5.43 14.66 2.98
CA TYR A 80 -5.80 16.08 3.06
C TYR A 80 -5.89 16.58 4.51
N LYS A 81 -6.24 15.69 5.46
CA LYS A 81 -6.27 15.98 6.90
C LYS A 81 -4.88 16.20 7.51
N ARG A 82 -3.81 15.87 6.79
CA ARG A 82 -2.40 16.01 7.25
C ARG A 82 -2.12 15.26 8.55
N ASP A 83 -2.76 14.09 8.72
CA ASP A 83 -2.57 13.18 9.85
C ASP A 83 -1.33 12.27 9.69
N ALA A 84 -0.75 12.21 8.50
CA ALA A 84 0.50 11.52 8.25
C ALA A 84 1.23 12.08 7.03
N ALA A 85 2.56 11.99 7.04
CA ALA A 85 3.41 12.31 5.89
C ALA A 85 4.48 11.23 5.70
N ARG A 86 4.83 10.99 4.44
CA ARG A 86 5.76 9.95 4.02
C ARG A 86 6.94 10.55 3.27
N TYR A 87 8.13 10.15 3.67
CA TYR A 87 9.32 10.20 2.88
C TYR A 87 9.52 8.85 2.19
N GLN A 88 9.87 8.88 0.91
CA GLN A 88 10.27 7.72 0.14
C GLN A 88 11.54 8.06 -0.62
N ALA A 89 12.58 7.24 -0.48
CA ALA A 89 13.81 7.35 -1.24
C ALA A 89 13.51 7.02 -2.71
N LEU A 90 13.26 8.06 -3.50
CA LEU A 90 13.22 7.96 -4.95
C LEU A 90 14.66 8.05 -5.48
N ARG A 91 14.94 8.96 -6.41
CA ARG A 91 16.29 9.17 -6.95
C ARG A 91 17.26 9.84 -5.96
N ARG A 92 16.75 10.47 -4.89
CA ARG A 92 17.57 11.18 -3.89
C ARG A 92 17.60 10.36 -2.61
N LYS A 93 18.75 9.76 -2.31
CA LYS A 93 19.04 8.99 -1.09
C LYS A 93 19.73 9.88 -0.04
N ASN A 94 19.08 11.00 0.30
CA ASN A 94 19.67 12.06 1.14
C ASN A 94 19.17 12.04 2.59
N ILE A 95 18.44 11.00 2.99
CA ILE A 95 18.02 10.79 4.38
C ILE A 95 18.57 9.45 4.86
N THR A 96 19.20 9.49 6.03
CA THR A 96 19.77 8.31 6.69
C THR A 96 19.17 8.10 8.08
N PHE A 97 19.47 6.97 8.69
CA PHE A 97 19.23 6.70 10.10
C PHE A 97 20.42 5.91 10.66
N PHE A 98 21.23 6.54 11.50
CA PHE A 98 22.55 6.03 11.90
C PHE A 98 23.45 5.74 10.70
N SER A 99 23.54 6.70 9.77
CA SER A 99 24.30 6.66 8.51
C SER A 99 23.81 5.64 7.47
N GLU A 100 22.80 4.84 7.79
CA GLU A 100 22.17 3.93 6.85
C GLU A 100 21.13 4.66 6.01
N VAL A 101 21.19 4.53 4.68
CA VAL A 101 20.16 5.10 3.80
C VAL A 101 18.78 4.57 4.20
N VAL A 102 17.81 5.48 4.31
CA VAL A 102 16.43 5.13 4.65
C VAL A 102 15.60 5.04 3.38
N PRO A 103 15.10 3.84 3.00
CA PRO A 103 14.14 3.69 1.91
C PRO A 103 12.82 4.45 2.13
N GLU A 104 12.31 4.44 3.35
CA GLU A 104 11.01 5.00 3.70
C GLU A 104 10.96 5.47 5.15
N ALA A 105 10.36 6.62 5.39
CA ALA A 105 9.97 7.06 6.73
C ALA A 105 8.56 7.65 6.72
N ILE A 106 7.79 7.44 7.78
CA ILE A 106 6.43 7.96 7.94
C ILE A 106 6.33 8.64 9.30
N VAL A 107 5.92 9.90 9.31
CA VAL A 107 5.52 10.62 10.52
C VAL A 107 4.00 10.61 10.62
N ARG A 108 3.45 10.26 11.79
CA ARG A 108 2.01 10.26 12.06
C ARG A 108 1.68 11.25 13.16
N PHE A 109 0.63 12.02 12.94
CA PHE A 109 0.11 13.01 13.86
C PHE A 109 -1.21 12.53 14.46
N LYS A 110 -1.42 12.87 15.73
CA LYS A 110 -2.68 12.69 16.44
C LYS A 110 -2.92 13.95 17.26
N ASP A 111 -4.14 14.48 17.21
CA ASP A 111 -4.54 15.69 17.95
C ASP A 111 -3.57 16.87 17.73
N GLY A 112 -3.11 17.05 16.48
CA GLY A 112 -2.20 18.13 16.06
C GLY A 112 -0.74 17.96 16.47
N LYS A 113 -0.36 16.86 17.14
CA LYS A 113 1.01 16.59 17.61
C LYS A 113 1.59 15.33 16.98
N LEU A 114 2.91 15.26 16.90
CA LEU A 114 3.59 14.04 16.46
C LEU A 114 3.26 12.90 17.45
N ASN A 115 2.71 11.82 16.93
CA ASN A 115 2.34 10.64 17.72
C ASN A 115 3.35 9.51 17.54
N ARG A 116 3.81 9.29 16.31
CA ARG A 116 4.67 8.15 15.98
C ARG A 116 5.51 8.39 14.74
N VAL A 117 6.72 7.86 14.73
CA VAL A 117 7.61 7.81 13.56
C VAL A 117 7.91 6.36 13.21
N TYR A 118 7.75 6.03 11.93
CA TYR A 118 8.19 4.77 11.34
C TYR A 118 9.40 5.04 10.45
N ILE A 119 10.47 4.27 10.60
CA ILE A 119 11.67 4.35 9.79
C ILE A 119 11.97 2.94 9.28
N SER A 120 11.68 2.70 8.00
CA SER A 120 12.08 1.47 7.34
C SER A 120 13.54 1.61 6.91
N VAL A 121 14.44 1.01 7.69
CA VAL A 121 15.88 0.98 7.39
C VAL A 121 16.21 -0.06 6.31
N TYR A 122 15.33 -1.05 6.15
CA TYR A 122 15.32 -1.98 5.04
C TYR A 122 13.88 -2.45 4.80
N ASN A 123 13.47 -2.57 3.54
CA ASN A 123 12.28 -3.34 3.19
C ASN A 123 12.39 -3.93 1.79
N LYS A 124 11.82 -5.13 1.63
CA LYS A 124 11.75 -5.81 0.35
C LYS A 124 10.96 -4.97 -0.65
N GLY A 125 11.62 -4.62 -1.76
CA GLY A 125 11.03 -3.87 -2.87
C GLY A 125 11.42 -2.40 -2.95
N ASP A 126 11.87 -1.77 -1.86
CA ASP A 126 12.52 -0.43 -1.92
C ASP A 126 14.05 -0.51 -1.69
N SER A 127 14.56 -1.69 -1.32
CA SER A 127 15.98 -1.95 -1.05
C SER A 127 16.52 -3.06 -1.94
N GLU A 128 17.83 -3.07 -2.17
CA GLU A 128 18.51 -4.22 -2.78
C GLU A 128 18.29 -5.47 -1.91
N PRO A 129 17.93 -6.63 -2.49
CA PRO A 129 17.63 -7.82 -1.72
C PRO A 129 18.83 -8.28 -0.89
N ILE A 130 18.59 -8.60 0.40
CA ILE A 130 19.57 -9.29 1.25
C ILE A 130 19.19 -10.77 1.31
N THR A 131 20.02 -11.62 0.70
CA THR A 131 19.84 -13.07 0.61
C THR A 131 20.78 -13.85 1.53
N ASP A 132 21.70 -13.17 2.22
CA ASP A 132 22.58 -13.76 3.22
C ASP A 132 22.06 -13.45 4.64
N GLU A 133 21.88 -14.50 5.45
CA GLU A 133 21.36 -14.38 6.82
C GLU A 133 22.32 -13.60 7.73
N LYS A 134 23.63 -13.80 7.56
CA LYS A 134 24.66 -13.16 8.38
C LYS A 134 24.75 -11.67 8.11
N ASP A 135 24.67 -11.25 6.85
CA ASP A 135 24.65 -9.83 6.48
C ASP A 135 23.43 -9.12 7.10
N PHE A 136 22.27 -9.78 7.06
CA PHE A 136 21.06 -9.26 7.68
C PHE A 136 21.18 -9.14 9.20
N GLU A 137 21.69 -10.17 9.87
CA GLU A 137 21.92 -10.17 11.32
C GLU A 137 22.94 -9.10 11.74
N LEU A 138 24.05 -8.94 11.00
CA LEU A 138 25.03 -7.88 11.25
C LEU A 138 24.40 -6.49 11.16
N LYS A 139 23.52 -6.25 10.18
CA LYS A 139 22.80 -4.99 10.06
C LYS A 139 21.88 -4.72 11.25
N ILE A 140 21.19 -5.75 11.75
CA ILE A 140 20.31 -5.64 12.92
C ILE A 140 21.12 -5.35 14.18
N GLU A 141 22.24 -6.06 14.39
CA GLU A 141 23.08 -5.87 15.56
C GLU A 141 23.76 -4.50 15.57
N ALA A 142 24.22 -4.00 14.41
CA ALA A 142 24.76 -2.66 14.28
C ALA A 142 23.72 -1.58 14.67
N LEU A 143 22.48 -1.71 14.18
CA LEU A 143 21.38 -0.81 14.53
C LEU A 143 21.00 -0.92 16.01
N ALA A 144 20.95 -2.13 16.57
CA ALA A 144 20.64 -2.35 17.98
C ALA A 144 21.71 -1.75 18.90
N LYS A 145 22.99 -1.85 18.52
CA LYS A 145 24.10 -1.18 19.22
C LYS A 145 23.92 0.34 19.19
N LYS A 146 23.62 0.92 18.02
CA LYS A 146 23.38 2.37 17.88
C LYS A 146 22.18 2.86 18.69
N LEU A 147 21.09 2.09 18.73
CA LEU A 147 19.92 2.39 19.56
C LEU A 147 20.27 2.30 21.06
N SER A 148 21.07 1.33 21.48
CA SER A 148 21.50 1.20 22.88
C SER A 148 22.42 2.36 23.29
N GLU A 149 23.34 2.77 22.42
CA GLU A 149 24.19 3.96 22.60
C GLU A 149 23.35 5.24 22.68
N LYS A 150 22.36 5.40 21.78
CA LYS A 150 21.49 6.58 21.70
C LYS A 150 20.59 6.71 22.92
N THR A 151 20.00 5.61 23.38
CA THR A 151 19.03 5.58 24.48
C THR A 151 19.68 5.51 25.85
N GLY A 152 20.88 4.92 25.96
CA GLY A 152 21.54 4.62 27.23
C GLY A 152 20.85 3.52 28.03
N VAL A 153 19.94 2.75 27.41
CA VAL A 153 19.17 1.68 28.05
C VAL A 153 19.45 0.36 27.33
N ARG A 154 19.34 -0.77 28.05
CA ARG A 154 19.43 -2.10 27.44
C ARG A 154 18.08 -2.50 26.84
N SER A 155 18.10 -3.14 25.68
CA SER A 155 16.87 -3.63 25.05
C SER A 155 16.22 -4.79 25.82
N GLN A 156 14.91 -4.88 25.69
CA GLN A 156 14.13 -6.08 25.96
C GLN A 156 13.80 -6.79 24.64
N GLU A 157 14.01 -8.11 24.59
CA GLU A 157 13.71 -8.90 23.40
C GLU A 157 12.33 -9.51 23.47
N ASN A 158 11.59 -9.39 22.37
CA ASN A 158 10.30 -10.02 22.18
C ASN A 158 10.24 -10.67 20.79
N GLN A 159 9.48 -11.74 20.65
CA GLN A 159 9.26 -12.36 19.35
C GLN A 159 7.84 -12.88 19.25
N ARG A 160 7.30 -12.86 18.03
CA ARG A 160 5.99 -13.44 17.73
C ARG A 160 5.99 -14.15 16.40
N ARG A 161 5.44 -15.36 16.42
CA ARG A 161 5.14 -16.10 15.20
C ARG A 161 3.78 -15.62 14.66
N LEU A 162 3.77 -15.09 13.44
CA LEU A 162 2.58 -14.66 12.71
C LEU A 162 2.08 -15.71 11.72
N GLY A 163 2.86 -16.75 11.44
CA GLY A 163 2.49 -17.86 10.58
C GLY A 163 3.57 -18.94 10.53
N SER A 164 3.34 -19.99 9.74
CA SER A 164 4.36 -21.03 9.53
C SER A 164 5.66 -20.45 9.01
N ARG A 165 5.56 -19.50 8.07
CA ARG A 165 6.66 -18.82 7.35
C ARG A 165 6.93 -17.37 7.77
N ALA A 166 6.34 -16.92 8.88
CA ALA A 166 6.37 -15.52 9.28
C ALA A 166 6.68 -15.39 10.77
N LYS A 167 7.94 -15.09 11.10
CA LYS A 167 8.39 -14.79 12.45
C LYS A 167 8.83 -13.33 12.50
N VAL A 168 8.24 -12.56 13.41
CA VAL A 168 8.66 -11.18 13.69
C VAL A 168 9.42 -11.18 15.00
N LYS A 169 10.65 -10.70 14.93
CA LYS A 169 11.50 -10.45 16.10
C LYS A 169 11.46 -8.95 16.41
N MET A 170 11.62 -8.61 17.69
CA MET A 170 11.59 -7.23 18.16
C MET A 170 12.59 -7.03 19.30
N ARG A 171 13.23 -5.87 19.31
CA ARG A 171 13.90 -5.29 20.48
C ARG A 171 13.26 -3.96 20.84
N VAL A 172 13.05 -3.73 22.14
CA VAL A 172 12.43 -2.51 22.67
C VAL A 172 13.39 -1.81 23.63
N TRP A 173 13.54 -0.50 23.47
CA TRP A 173 14.22 0.38 24.41
C TRP A 173 13.21 1.41 24.92
N ASN A 174 12.83 1.27 26.19
CA ASN A 174 11.94 2.23 26.85
C ASN A 174 12.78 3.20 27.67
N THR A 175 12.66 4.49 27.34
CA THR A 175 13.17 5.60 28.14
C THR A 175 11.99 6.28 28.85
N PRO A 176 12.22 7.18 29.83
CA PRO A 176 11.12 7.89 30.47
C PRO A 176 10.23 8.71 29.52
N VAL A 177 10.74 9.10 28.35
CA VAL A 177 10.02 9.99 27.40
C VAL A 177 9.62 9.28 26.12
N LEU A 178 10.48 8.39 25.60
CA LEU A 178 10.32 7.73 24.30
C LEU A 178 10.48 6.21 24.39
N SER A 179 9.70 5.51 23.57
CA SER A 179 9.88 4.09 23.28
C SER A 179 10.45 3.91 21.87
N TYR A 180 11.48 3.08 21.75
CA TYR A 180 12.08 2.70 20.48
C TYR A 180 11.87 1.20 20.26
N GLN A 181 11.28 0.82 19.13
CA GLN A 181 11.03 -0.57 18.77
C GLN A 181 11.74 -0.89 17.45
N LEU A 182 12.74 -1.77 17.50
CA LEU A 182 13.36 -2.36 16.33
C LEU A 182 12.65 -3.68 16.01
N ARG A 183 11.92 -3.73 14.90
CA ARG A 183 11.24 -4.95 14.42
C ARG A 183 11.86 -5.42 13.12
N TRP A 184 12.01 -6.73 12.97
CA TRP A 184 12.53 -7.30 11.74
C TRP A 184 11.96 -8.68 11.45
N SER A 185 12.11 -9.07 10.19
CA SER A 185 11.74 -10.38 9.71
C SER A 185 12.53 -10.79 8.47
N SER A 186 12.61 -12.10 8.28
CA SER A 186 13.08 -12.80 7.08
C SER A 186 12.12 -13.94 6.70
N SER A 187 12.34 -14.56 5.55
CA SER A 187 11.77 -15.86 5.16
C SER A 187 12.38 -17.02 5.98
N ASP A 188 11.92 -18.24 5.72
CA ASP A 188 12.45 -19.47 6.31
C ASP A 188 13.88 -19.78 5.83
N LYS A 189 14.59 -20.62 6.60
CA LYS A 189 16.03 -20.88 6.45
C LYS A 189 16.45 -21.51 5.12
N ASP A 190 15.59 -22.33 4.51
CA ASP A 190 15.95 -23.07 3.29
C ASP A 190 16.23 -22.14 2.11
N PHE A 191 15.61 -20.95 2.11
CA PHE A 191 15.87 -19.87 1.15
C PHE A 191 15.75 -18.53 1.88
N PHE A 192 16.82 -18.15 2.58
CA PHE A 192 16.86 -16.90 3.33
C PHE A 192 16.66 -15.70 2.41
N LEU A 193 15.74 -14.83 2.82
CA LEU A 193 15.46 -13.54 2.21
C LEU A 193 14.99 -12.60 3.32
N ALA A 194 15.69 -11.49 3.47
CA ALA A 194 15.26 -10.44 4.39
C ALA A 194 13.95 -9.81 3.89
N GLU A 195 12.98 -9.64 4.80
CA GLU A 195 11.68 -9.03 4.49
C GLU A 195 11.69 -7.53 4.84
N TYR A 196 12.02 -7.18 6.09
CA TYR A 196 12.13 -5.78 6.51
C TYR A 196 12.93 -5.61 7.82
N ILE A 197 13.44 -4.40 8.02
CA ILE A 197 13.91 -3.84 9.30
C ILE A 197 13.20 -2.50 9.48
N LEU A 198 12.42 -2.40 10.55
CA LEU A 198 11.57 -1.26 10.86
C LEU A 198 11.87 -0.75 12.27
N VAL A 199 12.22 0.52 12.39
CA VAL A 199 12.29 1.23 13.66
C VAL A 199 10.99 2.01 13.85
N THR A 200 10.34 1.84 14.99
CA THR A 200 9.18 2.65 15.42
C THR A 200 9.59 3.45 16.64
N ILE A 201 9.29 4.75 16.65
CA ILE A 201 9.58 5.65 17.76
C ILE A 201 8.29 6.36 18.15
N GLU A 202 7.98 6.38 19.44
CA GLU A 202 6.79 7.03 19.99
C GLU A 202 7.01 7.55 21.41
N ARG A 203 6.08 8.37 21.91
CA ARG A 203 6.05 8.81 23.31
C ARG A 203 5.82 7.61 24.21
N SER A 204 6.67 7.44 25.23
CA SER A 204 6.45 6.43 26.25
C SER A 204 5.22 6.77 27.08
N GLN A 205 4.36 5.78 27.30
CA GLN A 205 3.18 5.87 28.17
C GLN A 205 3.47 5.40 29.61
N GLY A 206 4.75 5.21 29.98
CA GLY A 206 5.17 4.77 31.32
C GLY A 206 5.31 3.24 31.48
N ALA A 207 5.60 2.81 32.72
CA ALA A 207 5.86 1.41 33.04
C ALA A 207 4.60 0.54 32.87
N GLY A 208 4.61 -0.32 31.86
CA GLY A 208 3.45 -1.14 31.44
C GLY A 208 3.24 -1.18 29.93
N GLU A 209 4.13 -0.57 29.15
CA GLU A 209 3.97 -0.43 27.72
C GLU A 209 3.86 -1.77 26.98
N ASN A 210 2.97 -1.77 26.00
CA ASN A 210 2.50 -2.95 25.31
C ASN A 210 3.62 -3.47 24.39
N ASN A 211 4.47 -4.37 24.90
CA ASN A 211 5.50 -5.13 24.18
C ASN A 211 4.91 -6.09 23.11
N THR A 212 3.69 -5.81 22.65
CA THR A 212 2.93 -6.57 21.68
C THR A 212 3.55 -6.40 20.30
N VAL A 213 4.09 -7.50 19.77
CA VAL A 213 4.79 -7.49 18.47
C VAL A 213 3.92 -7.04 17.29
N VAL A 214 2.63 -7.37 17.35
CA VAL A 214 1.60 -6.95 16.37
C VAL A 214 0.26 -6.78 17.09
N GLY A 215 -0.26 -5.55 17.15
CA GLY A 215 -1.58 -5.27 17.71
C GLY A 215 -2.70 -6.08 17.04
N LYS A 216 -3.74 -6.42 17.81
CA LYS A 216 -4.98 -7.03 17.27
C LYS A 216 -6.03 -5.95 17.05
N VAL A 217 -7.09 -6.28 16.31
CA VAL A 217 -8.25 -5.39 16.14
C VAL A 217 -8.84 -5.02 17.50
N GLU A 218 -8.98 -3.71 17.73
CA GLU A 218 -9.43 -3.16 19.01
C GLU A 218 -10.90 -2.77 18.98
N LYS A 219 -11.37 -2.24 17.84
CA LYS A 219 -12.76 -1.82 17.63
C LYS A 219 -13.65 -3.02 17.32
N SER A 220 -14.83 -3.03 17.93
CA SER A 220 -15.92 -3.93 17.55
C SER A 220 -16.64 -3.42 16.32
N ALA A 221 -17.37 -4.29 15.61
CA ALA A 221 -18.14 -3.91 14.44
C ALA A 221 -19.23 -2.87 14.75
N SER A 222 -19.82 -2.91 15.95
CA SER A 222 -20.89 -1.99 16.38
C SER A 222 -20.40 -0.53 16.47
N GLN A 223 -19.15 -0.33 16.88
CA GLN A 223 -18.53 0.99 17.03
C GLN A 223 -18.18 1.65 15.69
N LEU A 224 -18.12 0.90 14.60
CA LEU A 224 -17.67 1.42 13.30
C LEU A 224 -18.71 2.32 12.63
N SER A 225 -20.01 2.07 12.88
CA SER A 225 -21.12 2.87 12.33
C SER A 225 -21.03 4.35 12.69
N ALA A 226 -20.42 4.70 13.83
CA ALA A 226 -20.21 6.09 14.26
C ALA A 226 -19.30 6.90 13.31
N ASN A 227 -18.48 6.21 12.50
CA ASN A 227 -17.62 6.83 11.50
C ASN A 227 -18.34 7.10 10.18
N VAL A 228 -19.59 6.65 10.01
CA VAL A 228 -20.38 6.94 8.82
C VAL A 228 -20.86 8.39 8.88
N LYS A 229 -20.52 9.16 7.85
CA LYS A 229 -20.87 10.57 7.69
C LYS A 229 -21.68 10.76 6.42
N LYS A 230 -22.47 11.84 6.40
CA LYS A 230 -23.21 12.29 5.22
C LYS A 230 -22.80 13.71 4.86
N THR A 231 -22.44 13.95 3.61
CA THR A 231 -22.12 15.30 3.11
C THR A 231 -23.40 16.07 2.74
N PRO A 232 -23.36 17.41 2.63
CA PRO A 232 -24.47 18.18 2.05
C PRO A 232 -24.84 17.76 0.62
N ALA A 233 -23.87 17.20 -0.13
CA ALA A 233 -24.07 16.65 -1.47
C ALA A 233 -24.70 15.24 -1.47
N ASN A 234 -25.15 14.73 -0.31
CA ASN A 234 -25.72 13.39 -0.10
C ASN A 234 -24.76 12.21 -0.27
N ASP A 235 -23.44 12.42 -0.21
CA ASP A 235 -22.51 11.31 -0.13
C ASP A 235 -22.56 10.70 1.27
N VAL A 236 -22.83 9.40 1.36
CA VAL A 236 -22.72 8.60 2.58
C VAL A 236 -21.38 7.87 2.54
N TYR A 237 -20.50 8.10 3.51
CA TYR A 237 -19.15 7.53 3.47
C TYR A 237 -18.59 7.26 4.86
N ILE A 238 -17.58 6.40 4.92
CA ILE A 238 -16.83 6.06 6.13
C ILE A 238 -15.69 7.05 6.28
N ASP A 239 -15.73 7.86 7.34
CA ASP A 239 -14.68 8.77 7.71
C ASP A 239 -13.58 8.08 8.56
N GLY A 240 -12.41 8.70 8.64
CA GLY A 240 -11.36 8.30 9.57
C GLY A 240 -10.60 7.03 9.18
N ILE A 241 -10.73 6.53 7.95
CA ILE A 241 -9.87 5.47 7.41
C ILE A 241 -8.50 6.07 7.09
N PRO A 242 -7.41 5.69 7.78
CA PRO A 242 -6.10 6.30 7.56
C PRO A 242 -5.58 6.07 6.15
N MET A 243 -4.84 7.05 5.61
CA MET A 243 -4.16 6.85 4.35
C MET A 243 -2.84 6.07 4.49
N VAL A 244 -2.58 5.26 3.46
CA VAL A 244 -1.36 4.49 3.23
C VAL A 244 -1.03 4.63 1.74
N ASP A 245 0.24 4.90 1.45
CA ASP A 245 0.76 4.93 0.09
C ASP A 245 1.65 3.70 -0.14
N GLN A 246 1.25 2.85 -1.08
CA GLN A 246 1.95 1.60 -1.40
C GLN A 246 3.26 1.84 -2.17
N GLY A 247 3.50 3.05 -2.67
CA GLY A 247 4.61 3.37 -3.57
C GLY A 247 4.51 2.64 -4.92
N ALA A 248 5.65 2.41 -5.57
CA ALA A 248 5.73 1.74 -6.88
C ALA A 248 5.62 0.21 -6.80
N LYS A 249 5.39 -0.35 -5.61
CA LYS A 249 5.38 -1.80 -5.36
C LYS A 249 4.01 -2.40 -5.70
N GLY A 250 3.97 -3.71 -5.98
CA GLY A 250 2.74 -4.51 -6.13
C GLY A 250 1.94 -4.71 -4.83
N TYR A 251 1.98 -3.73 -3.91
CA TYR A 251 1.51 -3.82 -2.53
C TYR A 251 0.05 -3.38 -2.33
N CYS A 252 -0.78 -3.41 -3.39
CA CYS A 252 -2.18 -3.00 -3.27
C CYS A 252 -2.93 -3.81 -2.18
N VAL A 253 -2.69 -5.13 -2.09
CA VAL A 253 -3.28 -5.96 -1.04
C VAL A 253 -2.74 -5.59 0.36
N PRO A 254 -1.42 -5.58 0.61
CA PRO A 254 -0.88 -5.12 1.89
C PRO A 254 -1.34 -3.73 2.34
N ALA A 255 -1.36 -2.76 1.44
CA ALA A 255 -1.72 -1.39 1.75
C ALA A 255 -3.21 -1.23 2.07
N VAL A 256 -4.11 -1.85 1.28
CA VAL A 256 -5.56 -1.85 1.58
C VAL A 256 -5.81 -2.47 2.96
N VAL A 257 -5.16 -3.60 3.26
CA VAL A 257 -5.32 -4.26 4.55
C VAL A 257 -4.74 -3.42 5.69
N GLU A 258 -3.58 -2.78 5.54
CA GLU A 258 -3.04 -1.86 6.54
C GLU A 258 -4.05 -0.76 6.90
N ARG A 259 -4.69 -0.14 5.88
CA ARG A 259 -5.71 0.90 6.11
C ARG A 259 -6.88 0.39 6.93
N ILE A 260 -7.41 -0.78 6.59
CA ILE A 260 -8.53 -1.40 7.32
C ILE A 260 -8.12 -1.73 8.75
N MET A 261 -6.93 -2.31 8.96
CA MET A 261 -6.46 -2.68 10.29
C MET A 261 -6.26 -1.45 11.19
N LYS A 262 -5.66 -0.38 10.67
CA LYS A 262 -5.52 0.89 11.42
C LYS A 262 -6.87 1.52 11.72
N TYR A 263 -7.79 1.51 10.76
CA TYR A 263 -9.16 1.97 10.98
C TYR A 263 -9.85 1.20 12.13
N TYR A 264 -9.54 -0.09 12.28
CA TYR A 264 -9.99 -0.95 13.37
C TYR A 264 -9.17 -0.84 14.68
N GLY A 265 -8.21 0.08 14.76
CA GLY A 265 -7.40 0.36 15.94
C GLY A 265 -6.09 -0.42 16.04
N SER A 266 -5.68 -1.16 15.01
CA SER A 266 -4.39 -1.86 15.00
C SER A 266 -3.27 -0.98 14.41
N ASP A 267 -2.77 -0.03 15.19
CA ASP A 267 -1.82 0.98 14.71
C ASP A 267 -0.41 0.44 14.43
N ASP A 268 0.00 -0.68 15.01
CA ASP A 268 1.37 -1.21 14.86
C ASP A 268 1.60 -1.99 13.56
N ILE A 269 0.53 -2.25 12.81
CA ILE A 269 0.58 -2.97 11.53
C ILE A 269 1.04 -2.02 10.41
N THR A 270 1.93 -2.54 9.57
CA THR A 270 2.43 -1.88 8.36
C THR A 270 2.26 -2.81 7.16
N GLN A 271 2.25 -2.25 5.95
CA GLN A 271 2.21 -2.99 4.70
C GLN A 271 3.34 -4.02 4.59
N HIS A 272 4.51 -3.77 5.21
CA HIS A 272 5.62 -4.73 5.24
C HIS A 272 5.29 -5.96 6.08
N THR A 273 4.69 -5.76 7.26
CA THR A 273 4.19 -6.85 8.10
C THR A 273 3.08 -7.64 7.39
N ILE A 274 2.18 -6.95 6.68
CA ILE A 274 1.11 -7.62 5.93
C ILE A 274 1.66 -8.41 4.74
N ALA A 275 2.59 -7.85 3.98
CA ALA A 275 3.22 -8.50 2.83
C ALA A 275 3.91 -9.81 3.25
N GLN A 276 4.58 -9.79 4.40
CA GLN A 276 5.16 -10.99 5.00
C GLN A 276 4.10 -12.06 5.33
N ILE A 277 2.99 -11.70 6.00
CA ILE A 277 1.91 -12.65 6.32
C ILE A 277 1.28 -13.21 5.05
N ALA A 278 1.10 -12.36 4.05
CA ALA A 278 0.52 -12.70 2.77
C ALA A 278 1.47 -13.56 1.91
N GLY A 279 2.77 -13.57 2.16
CA GLY A 279 3.76 -14.18 1.26
C GLY A 279 3.80 -13.48 -0.10
N THR A 280 3.56 -12.17 -0.11
CA THR A 280 3.46 -11.38 -1.34
C THR A 280 4.84 -11.27 -2.02
N SER A 281 4.86 -11.50 -3.33
CA SER A 281 6.02 -11.25 -4.19
C SER A 281 5.94 -9.85 -4.83
N ASN A 282 7.03 -9.36 -5.42
CA ASN A 282 7.04 -8.07 -6.12
C ASN A 282 6.28 -8.11 -7.48
N ARG A 283 5.75 -9.26 -7.90
CA ARG A 283 4.98 -9.40 -9.15
C ARG A 283 3.49 -9.24 -8.86
N GLY A 284 2.81 -8.51 -9.76
CA GLY A 284 1.39 -8.20 -9.65
C GLY A 284 0.53 -9.44 -9.34
N THR A 285 -0.40 -9.27 -8.41
CA THR A 285 -1.21 -10.35 -7.85
C THR A 285 -2.39 -10.66 -8.78
N ASN A 286 -2.62 -11.93 -9.13
CA ASN A 286 -3.88 -12.34 -9.77
C ASN A 286 -5.01 -12.46 -8.73
N ALA A 287 -6.28 -12.54 -9.16
CA ALA A 287 -7.43 -12.49 -8.25
C ALA A 287 -7.43 -13.62 -7.20
N GLU A 288 -6.95 -14.82 -7.55
CA GLU A 288 -6.85 -15.96 -6.64
C GLU A 288 -5.76 -15.74 -5.57
N GLU A 289 -4.58 -15.26 -5.99
CA GLU A 289 -3.51 -14.90 -5.07
C GLU A 289 -3.93 -13.78 -4.11
N MET A 290 -4.75 -12.83 -4.57
CA MET A 290 -5.30 -11.76 -3.72
C MET A 290 -6.20 -12.37 -2.63
N TYR A 291 -7.14 -13.24 -3.00
CA TYR A 291 -8.03 -13.90 -2.05
C TYR A 291 -7.25 -14.76 -1.04
N ASN A 292 -6.30 -15.56 -1.53
CA ASN A 292 -5.46 -16.39 -0.67
C ASN A 292 -4.61 -15.54 0.29
N SER A 293 -4.13 -14.37 -0.16
CA SER A 293 -3.45 -13.40 0.70
C SER A 293 -4.38 -12.87 1.78
N LEU A 294 -5.58 -12.42 1.42
CA LEU A 294 -6.59 -11.96 2.40
C LEU A 294 -6.94 -13.04 3.41
N LYS A 295 -7.11 -14.30 2.98
CA LYS A 295 -7.44 -15.44 3.84
C LYS A 295 -6.33 -15.73 4.86
N ARG A 296 -5.06 -15.67 4.43
CA ARG A 296 -3.90 -15.81 5.33
C ARG A 296 -3.89 -14.69 6.37
N ILE A 297 -4.15 -13.46 5.95
CA ILE A 297 -4.17 -12.28 6.81
C ILE A 297 -5.32 -12.35 7.82
N SER A 298 -6.56 -12.62 7.37
CA SER A 298 -7.75 -12.61 8.24
C SER A 298 -7.63 -13.57 9.41
N ASN A 299 -7.06 -14.77 9.16
CA ASN A 299 -6.85 -15.79 10.19
C ASN A 299 -5.89 -15.37 11.31
N ARG A 300 -5.08 -14.32 11.09
CA ARG A 300 -4.04 -13.87 12.03
C ARG A 300 -4.38 -12.56 12.73
N LEU A 301 -5.17 -11.71 12.10
CA LEU A 301 -5.46 -10.35 12.59
C LEU A 301 -6.81 -10.20 13.30
N GLY A 302 -7.45 -11.31 13.67
CA GLY A 302 -8.71 -11.25 14.41
C GLY A 302 -9.89 -10.74 13.58
N CYS A 303 -9.80 -10.88 12.24
CA CYS A 303 -10.88 -10.56 11.32
C CYS A 303 -11.52 -11.82 10.73
N ARG A 304 -12.74 -11.71 10.26
CA ARG A 304 -13.39 -12.69 9.39
C ARG A 304 -13.37 -12.15 7.97
N LEU A 305 -12.79 -12.91 7.04
CA LEU A 305 -12.90 -12.64 5.62
C LEU A 305 -14.22 -13.19 5.12
N ASN A 306 -15.04 -12.34 4.49
CA ASN A 306 -16.24 -12.76 3.77
C ASN A 306 -16.11 -12.40 2.30
N SER A 307 -16.46 -13.35 1.42
CA SER A 307 -16.60 -13.11 -0.02
C SER A 307 -18.04 -12.77 -0.34
N HIS A 308 -18.25 -11.66 -1.04
CA HIS A 308 -19.58 -11.17 -1.40
C HIS A 308 -19.88 -11.32 -2.88
N TYR A 309 -18.84 -11.30 -3.71
CA TYR A 309 -18.93 -11.44 -5.15
C TYR A 309 -17.59 -11.83 -5.75
N SER A 310 -17.64 -12.62 -6.80
CA SER A 310 -16.53 -12.93 -7.70
C SER A 310 -17.11 -13.07 -9.11
N PHE A 311 -16.42 -12.50 -10.11
CA PHE A 311 -16.94 -12.46 -11.48
C PHE A 311 -16.85 -13.84 -12.16
N LEU A 312 -15.74 -14.54 -12.00
CA LEU A 312 -15.43 -15.78 -12.72
C LEU A 312 -14.90 -16.80 -11.72
N ASP A 313 -15.78 -17.40 -10.92
CA ASP A 313 -15.36 -18.42 -9.94
C ASP A 313 -14.98 -19.72 -10.62
N ASP A 314 -15.64 -20.05 -11.72
CA ASP A 314 -15.32 -21.24 -12.51
C ASP A 314 -15.47 -21.04 -14.04
N ILE A 315 -15.15 -22.11 -14.77
CA ILE A 315 -15.20 -22.12 -16.23
C ILE A 315 -16.63 -21.95 -16.79
N ARG A 316 -17.66 -22.34 -16.04
CA ARG A 316 -19.08 -22.21 -16.44
C ARG A 316 -19.50 -20.75 -16.37
N ASP A 317 -19.09 -20.01 -15.35
CA ASP A 317 -19.30 -18.56 -15.27
C ASP A 317 -18.66 -17.85 -16.45
N PHE A 318 -17.41 -18.23 -16.77
CA PHE A 318 -16.69 -17.67 -17.90
C PHE A 318 -17.36 -17.96 -19.23
N ARG A 319 -17.75 -19.21 -19.50
CA ARG A 319 -18.48 -19.57 -20.73
C ARG A 319 -19.81 -18.81 -20.82
N SER A 320 -20.58 -18.78 -19.74
CA SER A 320 -21.87 -18.06 -19.67
C SER A 320 -21.71 -16.56 -19.93
N PHE A 321 -20.63 -15.95 -19.40
CA PHE A 321 -20.31 -14.56 -19.69
C PHE A 321 -19.95 -14.36 -21.18
N MET A 322 -19.12 -15.24 -21.75
CA MET A 322 -18.73 -15.14 -23.16
C MET A 322 -19.91 -15.32 -24.12
N ASP A 323 -20.85 -16.22 -23.80
CA ASP A 323 -22.07 -16.40 -24.58
C ASP A 323 -22.94 -15.14 -24.57
N ARG A 324 -23.10 -14.52 -23.40
CA ARG A 324 -23.82 -13.26 -23.23
C ARG A 324 -23.14 -12.12 -23.98
N TYR A 325 -21.83 -11.97 -23.81
CA TYR A 325 -21.02 -10.98 -24.53
C TYR A 325 -21.18 -11.15 -26.04
N ASN A 326 -21.04 -12.38 -26.56
CA ASN A 326 -21.17 -12.65 -27.98
C ASN A 326 -22.60 -12.42 -28.51
N GLY A 327 -23.63 -12.69 -27.68
CA GLY A 327 -25.01 -12.31 -27.99
C GLY A 327 -25.18 -10.80 -28.15
N ILE A 328 -24.59 -10.01 -27.25
CA ILE A 328 -24.59 -8.54 -27.31
C ILE A 328 -23.78 -8.05 -28.52
N ALA A 329 -22.62 -8.65 -28.80
CA ALA A 329 -21.80 -8.31 -29.95
C ALA A 329 -22.56 -8.49 -31.26
N ARG A 330 -23.25 -9.63 -31.44
CA ARG A 330 -24.12 -9.87 -32.61
C ARG A 330 -25.22 -8.81 -32.73
N LYS A 331 -25.94 -8.51 -31.65
CA LYS A 331 -26.98 -7.46 -31.63
C LYS A 331 -26.45 -6.07 -32.00
N ASN A 332 -25.18 -5.79 -31.69
CA ASN A 332 -24.52 -4.51 -32.00
C ASN A 332 -23.68 -4.58 -33.30
N LYS A 333 -23.86 -5.62 -34.14
CA LYS A 333 -23.12 -5.83 -35.41
C LYS A 333 -21.59 -5.79 -35.24
N ALA A 334 -21.09 -6.26 -34.09
CA ALA A 334 -19.68 -6.35 -33.77
C ALA A 334 -19.16 -7.79 -33.85
N PRO A 335 -17.86 -8.01 -34.14
CA PRO A 335 -17.27 -9.34 -34.12
C PRO A 335 -17.40 -10.02 -32.77
N THR A 336 -17.73 -11.31 -32.79
CA THR A 336 -17.70 -12.17 -31.60
C THR A 336 -16.26 -12.54 -31.24
N VAL A 337 -16.03 -12.84 -29.97
CA VAL A 337 -14.74 -13.30 -29.45
C VAL A 337 -14.79 -14.80 -29.24
N LYS A 338 -13.82 -15.52 -29.81
CA LYS A 338 -13.60 -16.95 -29.52
C LYS A 338 -12.81 -17.09 -28.23
N ILE A 339 -13.15 -18.10 -27.43
CA ILE A 339 -12.38 -18.46 -26.24
C ILE A 339 -11.01 -18.96 -26.69
N VAL A 340 -9.95 -18.36 -26.13
CA VAL A 340 -8.57 -18.75 -26.42
C VAL A 340 -8.24 -20.01 -25.62
N THR A 341 -7.87 -21.09 -26.32
CA THR A 341 -7.42 -22.35 -25.73
C THR A 341 -6.06 -22.76 -26.30
N ARG A 342 -5.21 -23.40 -25.48
CA ARG A 342 -4.00 -24.09 -25.94
C ARG A 342 -3.96 -25.45 -25.24
N GLY A 343 -4.14 -26.52 -26.01
CA GLY A 343 -4.48 -27.84 -25.45
C GLY A 343 -5.76 -27.75 -24.61
N ASP A 344 -5.75 -28.35 -23.44
CA ASP A 344 -6.88 -28.35 -22.50
C ASP A 344 -6.95 -27.09 -21.61
N THR A 345 -6.05 -26.13 -21.81
CA THR A 345 -5.99 -24.91 -20.99
C THR A 345 -6.76 -23.76 -21.64
N VAL A 346 -7.64 -23.12 -20.85
CA VAL A 346 -8.39 -21.92 -21.24
C VAL A 346 -7.66 -20.66 -20.76
N PHE A 347 -7.38 -19.74 -21.69
CA PHE A 347 -6.69 -18.48 -21.41
C PHE A 347 -7.71 -17.35 -21.20
N VAL A 348 -8.28 -17.28 -19.98
CA VAL A 348 -9.32 -16.31 -19.61
C VAL A 348 -8.88 -14.87 -19.86
N GLY A 349 -7.72 -14.47 -19.31
CA GLY A 349 -7.23 -13.09 -19.43
C GLY A 349 -6.96 -12.68 -20.88
N GLU A 350 -6.47 -13.58 -21.71
CA GLU A 350 -6.26 -13.33 -23.15
C GLU A 350 -7.58 -13.20 -23.90
N THR A 351 -8.54 -14.06 -23.60
CA THR A 351 -9.88 -13.98 -24.19
C THR A 351 -10.56 -12.66 -23.83
N LEU A 352 -10.52 -12.26 -22.56
CA LEU A 352 -11.15 -11.01 -22.11
C LEU A 352 -10.50 -9.76 -22.72
N ARG A 353 -9.19 -9.78 -22.99
CA ARG A 353 -8.49 -8.67 -23.70
C ARG A 353 -9.00 -8.46 -25.13
N ASN A 354 -9.56 -9.50 -25.75
CA ASN A 354 -10.14 -9.40 -27.09
C ASN A 354 -11.57 -8.85 -27.08
N CYS A 355 -12.19 -8.63 -25.92
CA CYS A 355 -13.50 -8.03 -25.81
C CYS A 355 -13.44 -6.50 -26.00
N LYS A 356 -14.40 -5.93 -26.73
CA LYS A 356 -14.56 -4.47 -26.85
C LYS A 356 -15.05 -3.90 -25.51
N PRO A 357 -14.39 -2.87 -24.94
CA PRO A 357 -14.71 -2.38 -23.60
C PRO A 357 -16.18 -2.01 -23.38
N ASP A 358 -16.77 -1.30 -24.31
CA ASP A 358 -18.16 -0.81 -24.28
C ASP A 358 -19.19 -1.94 -24.43
N LEU A 359 -18.86 -3.01 -25.17
CA LEU A 359 -19.71 -4.21 -25.23
C LEU A 359 -19.53 -5.10 -24.00
N PHE A 360 -18.32 -5.17 -23.45
CA PHE A 360 -18.03 -5.85 -22.20
C PHE A 360 -18.83 -5.21 -21.06
N GLU A 361 -18.84 -3.89 -20.99
CA GLU A 361 -19.62 -3.14 -20.01
C GLU A 361 -21.13 -3.44 -20.14
N LYS A 362 -21.67 -3.41 -21.36
CA LYS A 362 -23.07 -3.81 -21.63
C LYS A 362 -23.34 -5.25 -21.16
N ALA A 363 -22.43 -6.18 -21.41
CA ALA A 363 -22.57 -7.57 -20.98
C ALA A 363 -22.56 -7.73 -19.46
N ARG A 364 -21.75 -6.94 -18.75
CA ARG A 364 -21.75 -6.89 -17.28
C ARG A 364 -23.06 -6.32 -16.74
N MET A 365 -23.60 -5.30 -17.38
CA MET A 365 -24.84 -4.61 -16.97
C MET A 365 -26.12 -5.40 -17.29
N ASP A 366 -26.06 -6.36 -18.21
CA ASP A 366 -27.19 -7.22 -18.55
C ASP A 366 -27.61 -8.13 -17.36
N ASP A 367 -26.69 -8.44 -16.45
CA ASP A 367 -27.02 -9.08 -15.17
C ASP A 367 -27.56 -8.07 -14.14
N LYS A 368 -28.80 -7.63 -14.37
CA LYS A 368 -29.51 -6.67 -13.50
C LYS A 368 -29.67 -7.18 -12.07
N ARG A 369 -29.75 -8.50 -11.88
CA ARG A 369 -29.92 -9.12 -10.56
C ARG A 369 -28.65 -8.95 -9.75
N GLU A 370 -27.50 -9.32 -10.29
CA GLU A 370 -26.23 -9.14 -9.58
C GLU A 370 -25.87 -7.66 -9.41
N PHE A 371 -26.21 -6.79 -10.37
CA PHE A 371 -26.06 -5.35 -10.19
C PHE A 371 -26.88 -4.82 -8.99
N LYS A 372 -28.13 -5.26 -8.82
CA LYS A 372 -28.95 -4.89 -7.66
C LYS A 372 -28.33 -5.39 -6.35
N LYS A 373 -27.78 -6.61 -6.34
CA LYS A 373 -27.07 -7.16 -5.17
C LYS A 373 -25.77 -6.40 -4.88
N PHE A 374 -25.02 -6.00 -5.90
CA PHE A 374 -23.83 -5.15 -5.77
C PHE A 374 -24.18 -3.85 -5.02
N LYS A 375 -25.21 -3.12 -5.49
CA LYS A 375 -25.70 -1.92 -4.80
C LYS A 375 -26.03 -2.22 -3.35
N LYS A 376 -26.86 -3.24 -3.09
CA LYS A 376 -27.26 -3.61 -1.74
C LYS A 376 -26.07 -3.91 -0.83
N ARG A 377 -25.08 -4.69 -1.31
CA ARG A 377 -23.87 -5.02 -0.55
C ARG A 377 -23.07 -3.77 -0.18
N VAL A 378 -22.92 -2.82 -1.12
CA VAL A 378 -22.26 -1.54 -0.82
C VAL A 378 -22.97 -0.85 0.35
N HIS A 379 -24.29 -0.67 0.28
CA HIS A 379 -25.05 -0.02 1.36
C HIS A 379 -24.92 -0.78 2.69
N ASP A 380 -25.18 -2.08 2.68
CA ASP A 380 -25.20 -2.93 3.87
C ASP A 380 -23.89 -2.86 4.70
N PHE A 381 -22.74 -2.65 4.04
CA PHE A 381 -21.44 -2.55 4.71
C PHE A 381 -21.03 -1.11 5.00
N ILE A 382 -21.24 -0.18 4.08
CA ILE A 382 -20.94 1.23 4.33
C ILE A 382 -21.74 1.77 5.50
N ASP A 383 -23.04 1.45 5.59
CA ASP A 383 -23.91 1.90 6.68
C ASP A 383 -23.47 1.34 8.05
N LYS A 384 -22.75 0.21 8.05
CA LYS A 384 -22.14 -0.39 9.25
C LYS A 384 -20.75 0.15 9.55
N GLY A 385 -20.25 1.08 8.74
CA GLY A 385 -18.89 1.59 8.85
C GLY A 385 -17.81 0.58 8.43
N ILE A 386 -18.15 -0.43 7.63
CA ILE A 386 -17.23 -1.48 7.18
C ILE A 386 -16.82 -1.19 5.73
N PRO A 387 -15.55 -0.84 5.46
CA PRO A 387 -15.10 -0.62 4.08
C PRO A 387 -15.13 -1.93 3.29
N VAL A 388 -15.53 -1.84 2.03
CA VAL A 388 -15.59 -3.00 1.13
C VAL A 388 -14.30 -3.06 0.34
N ILE A 389 -13.57 -4.16 0.46
CA ILE A 389 -12.43 -4.46 -0.41
C ILE A 389 -12.97 -4.73 -1.80
N TRP A 390 -12.50 -3.97 -2.78
CA TRP A 390 -12.99 -3.97 -4.13
C TRP A 390 -11.85 -4.29 -5.10
N CYS A 391 -11.93 -5.46 -5.72
CA CYS A 391 -10.97 -5.89 -6.73
C CYS A 391 -11.47 -5.51 -8.11
N VAL A 392 -10.61 -4.84 -8.86
CA VAL A 392 -10.80 -4.47 -10.26
C VAL A 392 -9.62 -5.00 -11.08
N PRO A 393 -9.67 -5.00 -12.43
CA PRO A 393 -8.55 -5.48 -13.23
C PRO A 393 -7.22 -4.84 -12.82
N GLY A 394 -6.28 -5.68 -12.36
CA GLY A 394 -4.92 -5.28 -11.98
C GLY A 394 -4.78 -4.49 -10.67
N HIS A 395 -5.84 -4.28 -9.90
CA HIS A 395 -5.77 -3.48 -8.67
C HIS A 395 -6.79 -3.89 -7.60
N MET A 396 -6.37 -3.81 -6.33
CA MET A 396 -7.26 -3.90 -5.17
C MET A 396 -7.35 -2.53 -4.51
N ARG A 397 -8.58 -2.07 -4.28
CA ARG A 397 -8.90 -0.78 -3.67
C ARG A 397 -10.06 -0.94 -2.69
N MET A 398 -10.60 0.16 -2.16
CA MET A 398 -11.76 0.11 -1.26
C MET A 398 -12.91 0.96 -1.77
N ILE A 399 -14.13 0.44 -1.65
CA ILE A 399 -15.34 1.27 -1.63
C ILE A 399 -15.55 1.71 -0.17
N ILE A 400 -15.68 3.02 0.02
CA ILE A 400 -15.81 3.65 1.33
C ILE A 400 -17.12 4.44 1.46
N GLY A 401 -17.92 4.52 0.40
CA GLY A 401 -19.17 5.25 0.41
C GLY A 401 -20.01 5.08 -0.84
N TYR A 402 -21.15 5.74 -0.87
CA TYR A 402 -22.07 5.80 -2.00
C TYR A 402 -22.86 7.11 -1.98
N ASN A 403 -23.51 7.41 -3.10
CA ASN A 403 -24.48 8.49 -3.21
C ASN A 403 -25.61 8.03 -4.13
N ASP A 404 -26.82 7.93 -3.59
CA ASP A 404 -27.99 7.46 -4.34
C ASP A 404 -28.51 8.49 -5.34
N SER A 405 -28.40 9.79 -5.00
CA SER A 405 -28.95 10.88 -5.81
C SER A 405 -28.29 10.96 -7.19
N ASP A 406 -26.99 10.69 -7.27
CA ASP A 406 -26.25 10.62 -8.53
C ASP A 406 -25.88 9.19 -8.95
N SER A 407 -26.31 8.16 -8.18
CA SER A 407 -25.97 6.76 -8.38
C SER A 407 -24.47 6.53 -8.53
N THR A 408 -23.67 7.00 -7.57
CA THR A 408 -22.21 6.81 -7.53
C THR A 408 -21.75 6.00 -6.32
N ILE A 409 -20.57 5.38 -6.45
CA ILE A 409 -19.79 4.93 -5.30
C ILE A 409 -18.75 6.00 -4.95
N VAL A 410 -18.37 6.04 -3.67
CA VAL A 410 -17.15 6.69 -3.20
C VAL A 410 -16.11 5.60 -2.95
N PHE A 411 -14.93 5.72 -3.56
CA PHE A 411 -13.85 4.77 -3.43
C PHE A 411 -12.52 5.47 -3.12
N SER A 412 -11.56 4.68 -2.64
CA SER A 412 -10.24 5.17 -2.28
C SER A 412 -9.15 4.18 -2.67
N ASP A 413 -8.10 4.71 -3.32
CA ASP A 413 -6.89 3.96 -3.71
C ASP A 413 -5.73 4.26 -2.75
N THR A 414 -4.69 3.42 -2.75
CA THR A 414 -3.54 3.47 -1.83
C THR A 414 -2.36 4.28 -2.37
N TRP A 415 -2.61 5.49 -2.88
CA TRP A 415 -1.61 6.38 -3.48
C TRP A 415 -1.60 7.81 -2.90
N GLY A 416 -2.01 7.94 -1.64
CA GLY A 416 -1.98 9.20 -0.90
C GLY A 416 -3.18 10.13 -1.14
N ALA A 417 -3.03 11.40 -0.73
CA ALA A 417 -4.15 12.31 -0.46
C ALA A 417 -5.12 12.48 -1.64
N LYS A 418 -4.60 12.60 -2.87
CA LYS A 418 -5.43 12.77 -4.08
C LYS A 418 -6.42 11.63 -4.31
N TYR A 419 -6.15 10.45 -3.75
CA TYR A 419 -6.93 9.24 -3.94
C TYR A 419 -7.75 8.84 -2.70
N GLU A 420 -7.86 9.73 -1.70
CA GLU A 420 -8.59 9.43 -0.47
C GLU A 420 -10.13 9.40 -0.68
N PHE A 421 -10.64 10.21 -1.61
CA PHE A 421 -12.07 10.34 -1.89
C PHE A 421 -12.30 10.54 -3.39
N GLN A 422 -12.64 9.46 -4.09
CA GLN A 422 -12.94 9.49 -5.52
C GLN A 422 -14.37 8.98 -5.77
N LYS A 423 -15.01 9.49 -6.83
CA LYS A 423 -16.38 9.11 -7.20
C LYS A 423 -16.42 8.49 -8.58
N MET A 424 -17.27 7.49 -8.76
CA MET A 424 -17.64 7.00 -10.09
C MET A 424 -19.06 6.45 -10.12
N LYS A 425 -19.68 6.44 -11.30
CA LYS A 425 -21.03 5.88 -11.47
C LYS A 425 -21.06 4.39 -11.10
N MET A 426 -22.13 4.01 -10.42
CA MET A 426 -22.32 2.68 -9.84
C MET A 426 -22.35 1.58 -10.90
N ASP A 427 -22.86 1.86 -12.09
CA ASP A 427 -22.85 0.96 -13.25
C ASP A 427 -21.43 0.71 -13.78
N LYS A 428 -20.62 1.76 -13.91
CA LYS A 428 -19.19 1.66 -14.26
C LYS A 428 -18.42 0.86 -13.22
N ALA A 429 -18.67 1.13 -11.93
CA ALA A 429 -18.07 0.38 -10.83
C ALA A 429 -18.45 -1.11 -10.88
N TRP A 430 -19.72 -1.42 -11.09
CA TRP A 430 -20.18 -2.80 -11.25
C TRP A 430 -19.51 -3.49 -12.44
N ALA A 431 -19.45 -2.82 -13.59
CA ALA A 431 -18.89 -3.39 -14.80
C ALA A 431 -17.42 -3.79 -14.63
N MET A 432 -16.63 -3.04 -13.86
CA MET A 432 -15.23 -3.38 -13.60
C MET A 432 -14.99 -4.22 -12.34
N THR A 433 -16.02 -4.53 -11.55
CA THR A 433 -15.87 -5.37 -10.35
C THR A 433 -15.46 -6.79 -10.73
N GLN A 434 -14.27 -7.22 -10.28
CA GLN A 434 -13.83 -8.61 -10.36
C GLN A 434 -14.17 -9.38 -9.10
N ALA A 435 -14.06 -8.76 -7.92
CA ALA A 435 -14.46 -9.37 -6.66
C ALA A 435 -14.77 -8.31 -5.58
N MET A 436 -15.54 -8.73 -4.57
CA MET A 436 -15.84 -7.93 -3.38
C MET A 436 -15.64 -8.76 -2.11
N TYR A 437 -14.90 -8.20 -1.16
CA TYR A 437 -14.65 -8.83 0.14
C TYR A 437 -14.87 -7.84 1.28
N THR A 438 -15.09 -8.36 2.48
CA THR A 438 -14.97 -7.59 3.73
C THR A 438 -14.02 -8.30 4.68
N LEU A 439 -13.26 -7.51 5.44
CA LEU A 439 -12.59 -7.97 6.65
C LEU A 439 -13.39 -7.44 7.83
N GLU A 440 -14.15 -8.30 8.49
CA GLU A 440 -15.01 -7.92 9.61
C GLU A 440 -14.31 -8.18 10.94
N PRO A 441 -14.29 -7.23 11.89
CA PRO A 441 -13.81 -7.50 13.25
C PRO A 441 -14.53 -8.71 13.86
N ARG A 442 -13.79 -9.66 14.42
CA ARG A 442 -14.42 -10.77 15.19
C ARG A 442 -14.88 -10.33 16.58
N LYS A 443 -14.36 -9.21 17.07
CA LYS A 443 -14.75 -8.61 18.35
C LYS A 443 -16.18 -8.09 18.20
N LYS A 444 -17.10 -8.69 18.97
CA LYS A 444 -18.52 -8.31 19.00
C LYS A 444 -18.73 -6.97 19.66
#